data_AF-A0A9P7WQX1-F1
#
_entry.id   AF-A0A9P7WQX1-F1
#
_cell.length_a   1.000
_cell.length_b   1.000
_cell.length_c   1.000
_cell.angle_alpha   90.00
_cell.angle_beta   90.00
_cell.angle_gamma   90.00
#
_symmetry.space_group_name_H-M   'P 1'
#
loop_
_entity.id
_entity.type
_entity.pdbx_description
1 polymer ?
#
loop_
_entity_poly.entity_id
_entity_poly.type
_entity_poly.pdbx_seq_one_letter_code
_entity_poly.pdbx_strand_id
1 'polypeptide(L)'
;RRLDSIQLESLSFSDIDWDGGSSSVFRAGEWLVELLCLIPIHIAIARENRFVPLKDGVFDLRLEQQLLGAEVSKIIDTLSLGWYESIFGSYLAAKEVKVISSMGEQSVGKSYSLNHIVDSSFAGSAVRTTEGVWLSVCPSKDTLVVALDFEGVHSIERTAQEDMLLVLFNTALSNLIIFRNNFALSRDVANMFTSFQASTHIFDPASNPRLFKGCLAVVIKDVVDGDKREIVQEFKMKFSQIVGQEQANNFITKLHAGQLTVIPWNVIESREFYTLFSKLSKQLFKQKTTHATAGEFLMTLKTLMAKLKVRSCPSTLLVAHVTVRPKTGVQWIKRS
;
A
#
# COMPACT_ATOMS: atom_id res chain seq x y z
N ARG A 1 -15.05 -41.32 11.38
CA ARG A 1 -15.05 -40.48 12.61
C ARG A 1 -15.14 -39.04 12.14
N ARG A 2 -16.27 -38.35 12.38
CA ARG A 2 -16.35 -36.91 12.19
C ARG A 2 -15.70 -36.27 13.41
N LEU A 3 -14.96 -35.19 13.18
CA LEU A 3 -14.37 -34.40 14.24
C LEU A 3 -15.48 -33.42 14.68
N ASP A 4 -16.09 -33.68 15.83
CA ASP A 4 -17.34 -33.02 16.22
C ASP A 4 -17.13 -31.66 16.89
N SER A 5 -15.92 -31.38 17.41
CA SER A 5 -15.51 -30.05 17.87
C SER A 5 -13.99 -29.95 18.05
N ILE A 6 -13.45 -28.74 17.90
CA ILE A 6 -12.09 -28.36 18.29
C ILE A 6 -12.24 -27.23 19.31
N GLN A 7 -11.69 -27.42 20.51
CA GLN A 7 -11.54 -26.34 21.49
C GLN A 7 -10.09 -25.83 21.42
N LEU A 8 -9.95 -24.51 21.28
CA LEU A 8 -8.67 -23.81 21.26
C LEU A 8 -8.61 -22.92 22.49
N GLU A 9 -7.63 -23.15 23.35
CA GLU A 9 -7.29 -22.30 24.48
C GLU A 9 -5.96 -21.60 24.18
N SER A 10 -5.85 -20.32 24.53
CA SER A 10 -4.61 -19.54 24.42
C SER A 10 -4.16 -19.07 25.79
N LEU A 11 -2.86 -19.15 26.03
CA LEU A 11 -2.19 -18.66 27.24
C LEU A 11 -1.09 -17.70 26.82
N SER A 12 -0.87 -16.64 27.61
CA SER A 12 0.34 -15.82 27.45
C SER A 12 1.55 -16.67 27.78
N PHE A 13 2.67 -16.48 27.07
CA PHE A 13 3.92 -17.18 27.34
C PHE A 13 4.38 -17.03 28.80
N SER A 14 4.07 -15.89 29.42
CA SER A 14 4.36 -15.59 30.83
C SER A 14 3.55 -16.41 31.83
N ASP A 15 2.38 -16.89 31.42
CA ASP A 15 1.37 -17.51 32.29
C ASP A 15 1.41 -19.04 32.18
N ILE A 16 2.27 -19.56 31.31
CA ILE A 16 2.54 -20.99 31.18
C ILE A 16 3.54 -21.36 32.29
N ASP A 17 3.07 -22.21 33.21
CA ASP A 17 3.93 -22.82 34.21
C ASP A 17 4.79 -23.90 33.55
N TRP A 18 6.07 -23.58 33.31
CA TRP A 18 7.02 -24.45 32.62
C TRP A 18 7.64 -25.51 33.55
N ASP A 19 7.21 -25.61 34.81
CA ASP A 19 7.83 -26.41 35.88
C ASP A 19 7.70 -27.94 35.72
N GLY A 20 7.43 -28.45 34.52
CA GLY A 20 7.27 -29.89 34.29
C GLY A 20 7.43 -30.35 32.85
N GLY A 21 8.63 -30.24 32.29
CA GLY A 21 9.09 -31.15 31.23
C GLY A 21 9.42 -30.53 29.87
N SER A 22 10.61 -30.88 29.38
CA SER A 22 11.02 -30.98 27.98
C SER A 22 10.30 -30.06 26.99
N SER A 23 10.48 -28.73 27.12
CA SER A 23 10.06 -27.80 26.08
C SER A 23 10.80 -28.13 24.77
N SER A 24 10.05 -28.32 23.69
CA SER A 24 10.63 -28.58 22.37
C SER A 24 11.61 -27.46 21.99
N VAL A 25 12.79 -27.84 21.51
CA VAL A 25 13.74 -26.90 20.89
C VAL A 25 13.22 -26.33 19.56
N PHE A 26 12.23 -26.99 18.96
CA PHE A 26 11.59 -26.55 17.73
C PHE A 26 10.46 -25.58 18.03
N ARG A 27 10.55 -24.39 17.42
CA ARG A 27 9.57 -23.31 17.57
C ARG A 27 8.39 -23.51 16.61
N ALA A 28 7.62 -24.57 16.82
CA ALA A 28 6.52 -24.95 15.93
C ALA A 28 5.48 -23.84 15.74
N GLY A 29 5.22 -23.03 16.78
CA GLY A 29 4.33 -21.87 16.70
C GLY A 29 4.87 -20.75 15.80
N GLU A 30 6.15 -20.40 15.94
CA GLU A 30 6.81 -19.42 15.05
C GLU A 30 6.79 -19.93 13.60
N TRP A 31 7.16 -21.19 13.38
CA TRP A 31 7.15 -21.81 12.06
C TRP A 31 5.75 -21.80 11.41
N LEU A 32 4.70 -22.12 12.17
CA LEU A 32 3.32 -22.08 11.67
C LEU A 32 2.90 -20.66 11.30
N VAL A 33 3.25 -19.67 12.11
CA VAL A 33 2.95 -18.26 11.83
C VAL A 33 3.72 -17.77 10.61
N GLU A 34 4.98 -18.15 10.46
CA GLU A 34 5.78 -17.87 9.27
C GLU A 34 5.12 -18.47 8.02
N LEU A 35 4.63 -19.72 8.10
CA LEU A 35 3.90 -20.36 6.99
C LEU A 35 2.62 -19.59 6.62
N LEU A 36 1.83 -19.14 7.60
CA LEU A 36 0.63 -18.34 7.35
C LEU A 36 0.95 -16.97 6.73
N CYS A 37 2.08 -16.37 7.14
CA CYS A 37 2.57 -15.10 6.62
C CYS A 37 2.99 -15.18 5.12
N LEU A 38 3.38 -16.36 4.64
CA LEU A 38 3.70 -16.59 3.22
C LEU A 38 2.47 -16.48 2.32
N ILE A 39 1.26 -16.64 2.85
CA ILE A 39 0.02 -16.64 2.06
C ILE A 39 -0.43 -15.20 1.86
N PRO A 40 -0.41 -14.66 0.63
CA PRO A 40 -0.89 -13.33 0.37
C PRO A 40 -2.42 -13.27 0.51
N ILE A 41 -2.93 -12.14 1.00
CA ILE A 41 -4.37 -11.86 1.08
C ILE A 41 -4.71 -10.65 0.22
N HIS A 42 -5.82 -10.73 -0.51
CA HIS A 42 -6.34 -9.61 -1.30
C HIS A 42 -7.14 -8.66 -0.40
N ILE A 43 -6.71 -7.41 -0.24
CA ILE A 43 -7.30 -6.50 0.76
C ILE A 43 -8.23 -5.44 0.18
N ALA A 44 -8.06 -5.03 -1.07
CA ALA A 44 -8.91 -4.03 -1.70
C ALA A 44 -8.82 -4.06 -3.22
N ILE A 45 -9.88 -3.65 -3.89
CA ILE A 45 -9.89 -3.32 -5.33
C ILE A 45 -10.29 -1.86 -5.55
N ALA A 46 -9.91 -1.30 -6.69
CA ALA A 46 -10.42 -0.03 -7.18
C ALA A 46 -11.25 -0.31 -8.43
N ARG A 47 -12.56 -0.07 -8.36
CA ARG A 47 -13.50 -0.41 -9.43
C ARG A 47 -14.67 0.56 -9.45
N GLU A 48 -15.11 0.94 -10.63
CA GLU A 48 -16.22 1.89 -10.84
C GLU A 48 -15.99 3.22 -10.09
N ASN A 49 -14.75 3.73 -10.12
CA ASN A 49 -14.30 4.92 -9.39
C ASN A 49 -14.39 4.81 -7.85
N ARG A 50 -14.59 3.61 -7.31
CA ARG A 50 -14.71 3.36 -5.87
C ARG A 50 -13.53 2.58 -5.33
N PHE A 51 -13.15 2.91 -4.10
CA PHE A 51 -12.26 2.07 -3.30
C PHE A 51 -13.12 1.02 -2.58
N VAL A 52 -12.87 -0.25 -2.84
CA VAL A 52 -13.68 -1.37 -2.36
C VAL A 52 -12.80 -2.27 -1.48
N PRO A 53 -12.88 -2.13 -0.16
CA PRO A 53 -12.26 -3.07 0.77
C PRO A 53 -12.82 -4.49 0.59
N LEU A 54 -11.93 -5.48 0.65
CA LEU A 54 -12.32 -6.89 0.69
C LEU A 54 -12.33 -7.39 2.13
N LYS A 55 -13.24 -8.31 2.42
CA LYS A 55 -13.32 -8.94 3.74
C LYS A 55 -12.69 -10.32 3.66
N ASP A 56 -11.67 -10.54 4.47
CA ASP A 56 -10.96 -11.82 4.57
C ASP A 56 -10.47 -12.36 3.21
N GLY A 57 -10.08 -11.47 2.29
CA GLY A 57 -9.62 -11.85 0.96
C GLY A 57 -10.72 -11.92 -0.11
N VAL A 58 -11.98 -11.72 0.26
CA VAL A 58 -13.13 -12.01 -0.60
C VAL A 58 -13.97 -10.75 -0.85
N PHE A 59 -14.37 -10.57 -2.11
CA PHE A 59 -15.38 -9.58 -2.47
C PHE A 59 -16.78 -10.06 -2.08
N ASP A 60 -17.46 -9.29 -1.25
CA ASP A 60 -18.84 -9.55 -0.84
C ASP A 60 -19.73 -8.36 -1.24
N LEU A 61 -20.67 -8.61 -2.15
CA LEU A 61 -21.61 -7.62 -2.64
C LEU A 61 -22.53 -7.08 -1.54
N ARG A 62 -22.94 -7.91 -0.57
CA ARG A 62 -23.81 -7.48 0.53
C ARG A 62 -23.07 -6.56 1.48
N LEU A 63 -21.82 -6.90 1.79
CA LEU A 63 -20.94 -6.03 2.55
C LEU A 63 -20.73 -4.71 1.81
N GLU A 64 -20.40 -4.75 0.53
CA GLU A 64 -20.20 -3.55 -0.28
C GLU A 64 -21.42 -2.61 -0.21
N GLN A 65 -22.63 -3.16 -0.32
CA GLN A 65 -23.88 -2.41 -0.17
C GLN A 65 -24.07 -1.83 1.24
N GLN A 66 -23.74 -2.58 2.29
CA GLN A 66 -23.83 -2.12 3.68
C GLN A 66 -22.85 -0.97 3.99
N LEU A 67 -21.68 -0.96 3.34
CA LEU A 67 -20.67 0.07 3.54
C LEU A 67 -20.94 1.35 2.73
N LEU A 68 -21.92 1.36 1.81
CA LEU A 68 -22.30 2.56 1.07
C LEU A 68 -22.91 3.60 2.01
N GLY A 69 -22.23 4.75 2.16
CA GLY A 69 -22.67 5.82 3.04
C GLY A 69 -22.48 5.54 4.53
N ALA A 70 -21.82 4.44 4.91
CA ALA A 70 -21.49 4.15 6.29
C ALA A 70 -20.43 5.12 6.85
N GLU A 71 -20.47 5.37 8.15
CA GLU A 71 -19.45 6.15 8.84
C GLU A 71 -18.11 5.39 8.93
N VAL A 72 -17.01 6.13 9.04
CA VAL A 72 -15.65 5.57 9.11
C VAL A 72 -15.50 4.53 10.21
N SER A 73 -16.02 4.80 11.42
CA SER A 73 -15.99 3.86 12.56
C SER A 73 -16.68 2.54 12.22
N LYS A 74 -17.88 2.61 11.66
CA LYS A 74 -18.66 1.43 11.29
C LYS A 74 -17.95 0.59 10.23
N ILE A 75 -17.30 1.23 9.26
CA ILE A 75 -16.51 0.52 8.26
C ILE A 75 -15.34 -0.18 8.94
N ILE A 76 -14.56 0.51 9.78
CA ILE A 76 -13.42 -0.08 10.52
C ILE A 76 -13.83 -1.33 11.30
N ASP A 77 -14.95 -1.26 12.03
CA ASP A 77 -15.47 -2.39 12.83
C ASP A 77 -15.90 -3.59 11.98
N THR A 78 -16.23 -3.36 10.71
CA THR A 78 -16.71 -4.40 9.80
C THR A 78 -15.58 -5.00 8.95
N LEU A 79 -14.48 -4.26 8.75
CA LEU A 79 -13.31 -4.74 8.02
C LEU A 79 -12.62 -5.89 8.77
N SER A 80 -12.15 -6.87 8.02
CA SER A 80 -11.34 -7.98 8.54
C SER A 80 -10.31 -8.41 7.50
N LEU A 81 -9.07 -8.60 7.93
CA LEU A 81 -7.94 -9.06 7.12
C LEU A 81 -7.65 -10.57 7.30
N GLY A 82 -8.68 -11.36 7.62
CA GLY A 82 -8.56 -12.80 7.84
C GLY A 82 -7.58 -13.14 8.96
N TRP A 83 -6.70 -14.10 8.70
CA TRP A 83 -5.71 -14.56 9.69
C TRP A 83 -4.72 -13.46 10.10
N TYR A 84 -4.51 -12.43 9.28
CA TYR A 84 -3.64 -11.31 9.63
C TYR A 84 -4.18 -10.46 10.79
N GLU A 85 -5.48 -10.49 11.07
CA GLU A 85 -6.04 -9.83 12.26
C GLU A 85 -5.41 -10.41 13.54
N SER A 86 -5.26 -11.74 13.63
CA SER A 86 -4.65 -12.39 14.79
C SER A 86 -3.13 -12.20 14.83
N ILE A 87 -2.47 -12.16 13.67
CA ILE A 87 -1.02 -11.95 13.57
C ILE A 87 -0.66 -10.53 14.01
N PHE A 88 -1.32 -9.51 13.47
CA PHE A 88 -1.04 -8.12 13.81
C PHE A 88 -1.68 -7.69 15.13
N GLY A 89 -2.85 -8.22 15.48
CA GLY A 89 -3.61 -7.82 16.67
C GLY A 89 -3.26 -8.59 17.94
N SER A 90 -2.61 -9.75 17.85
CA SER A 90 -2.31 -10.58 19.01
C SER A 90 -0.88 -11.15 18.99
N TYR A 91 -0.56 -12.04 18.06
CA TYR A 91 0.68 -12.83 18.16
C TYR A 91 1.96 -12.00 17.99
N LEU A 92 1.98 -11.09 17.01
CA LEU A 92 3.13 -10.21 16.72
C LEU A 92 2.82 -8.74 17.02
N ALA A 93 1.79 -8.48 17.83
CA ALA A 93 1.21 -7.15 18.04
C ALA A 93 2.23 -6.07 18.43
N ALA A 94 3.24 -6.43 19.23
CA ALA A 94 4.25 -5.52 19.73
C ALA A 94 5.44 -5.30 18.76
N LYS A 95 5.57 -6.08 17.69
CA LYS A 95 6.71 -5.94 16.75
C LYS A 95 6.57 -4.66 15.92
N GLU A 96 7.71 -4.00 15.68
CA GLU A 96 7.75 -2.88 14.74
C GLU A 96 7.39 -3.34 13.32
N VAL A 97 6.77 -2.45 12.53
CA VAL A 97 6.41 -2.76 11.14
C VAL A 97 7.16 -1.85 10.17
N LYS A 98 7.75 -2.47 9.14
CA LYS A 98 8.24 -1.79 7.94
C LYS A 98 7.45 -2.25 6.73
N VAL A 99 6.93 -1.30 5.98
CA VAL A 99 6.10 -1.55 4.80
C VAL A 99 6.93 -1.30 3.54
N ILE A 100 7.00 -2.29 2.67
CA ILE A 100 7.52 -2.17 1.32
C ILE A 100 6.39 -2.38 0.32
N SER A 101 6.39 -1.63 -0.77
CA SER A 101 5.38 -1.77 -1.80
C SER A 101 5.95 -1.61 -3.19
N SER A 102 5.13 -1.96 -4.18
CA SER A 102 5.45 -1.79 -5.60
C SER A 102 4.55 -0.74 -6.25
N MET A 103 5.07 -0.11 -7.30
CA MET A 103 4.34 0.80 -8.17
C MET A 103 4.98 0.76 -9.58
N GLY A 104 4.21 1.04 -10.63
CA GLY A 104 4.69 0.98 -12.01
C GLY A 104 3.64 0.49 -12.99
N GLU A 105 3.97 0.57 -14.27
CA GLU A 105 3.12 0.07 -15.37
C GLU A 105 2.79 -1.43 -15.19
N GLN A 106 1.82 -1.92 -15.96
CA GLN A 106 1.50 -3.35 -15.96
C GLN A 106 2.70 -4.17 -16.48
N SER A 107 2.85 -5.39 -15.95
CA SER A 107 3.84 -6.38 -16.41
C SER A 107 5.32 -5.98 -16.33
N VAL A 108 5.68 -4.98 -15.53
CA VAL A 108 7.10 -4.60 -15.28
C VAL A 108 7.80 -5.43 -14.19
N GLY A 109 7.24 -6.58 -13.76
CA GLY A 109 7.85 -7.45 -12.73
C GLY A 109 7.84 -6.88 -11.30
N LYS A 110 6.75 -6.23 -10.91
CA LYS A 110 6.52 -5.69 -9.56
C LYS A 110 6.48 -6.79 -8.50
N SER A 111 5.56 -7.73 -8.65
CA SER A 111 5.38 -8.88 -7.75
C SER A 111 6.64 -9.75 -7.67
N TYR A 112 7.32 -9.95 -8.81
CA TYR A 112 8.63 -10.63 -8.85
C TYR A 112 9.65 -9.94 -7.92
N SER A 113 9.72 -8.61 -7.95
CA SER A 113 10.65 -7.86 -7.12
C SER A 113 10.31 -7.96 -5.64
N LEU A 114 9.03 -7.88 -5.28
CA LEU A 114 8.58 -8.05 -3.89
C LEU A 114 8.89 -9.45 -3.37
N ASN A 115 8.55 -10.50 -4.13
CA ASN A 115 8.81 -11.88 -3.76
C ASN A 115 10.29 -12.14 -3.44
N HIS A 116 11.22 -11.55 -4.21
CA HIS A 116 12.66 -11.70 -3.96
C HIS A 116 13.20 -10.88 -2.78
N ILE A 117 12.47 -9.85 -2.33
CA ILE A 117 12.93 -8.97 -1.24
C ILE A 117 12.39 -9.43 0.11
N VAL A 118 11.14 -9.91 0.14
CA VAL A 118 10.42 -10.24 1.37
C VAL A 118 10.05 -11.72 1.48
N ASP A 119 10.60 -12.58 0.62
CA ASP A 119 10.26 -14.02 0.58
C ASP A 119 8.74 -14.27 0.51
N SER A 120 8.00 -13.42 -0.22
CA SER A 120 6.55 -13.54 -0.40
C SER A 120 6.20 -14.43 -1.60
N SER A 121 4.92 -14.83 -1.69
CA SER A 121 4.40 -15.69 -2.75
C SER A 121 3.31 -15.02 -3.61
N PHE A 122 3.46 -13.73 -3.95
CA PHE A 122 2.52 -13.07 -4.87
C PHE A 122 2.56 -13.75 -6.24
N ALA A 123 1.38 -13.91 -6.85
CA ALA A 123 1.29 -14.50 -8.18
C ALA A 123 2.00 -13.62 -9.22
N GLY A 124 2.98 -14.19 -9.93
CA GLY A 124 3.62 -13.57 -11.09
C GLY A 124 3.09 -14.18 -12.38
N SER A 125 2.64 -13.37 -13.33
CA SER A 125 2.38 -13.84 -14.70
C SER A 125 2.58 -12.72 -15.73
N ALA A 126 2.78 -13.12 -16.98
CA ALA A 126 2.95 -12.24 -18.14
C ALA A 126 1.64 -11.55 -18.56
N VAL A 127 0.48 -12.13 -18.21
CA VAL A 127 -0.87 -11.58 -18.42
C VAL A 127 -1.36 -10.99 -17.10
N ARG A 128 -2.15 -9.89 -17.13
CA ARG A 128 -2.63 -9.15 -15.94
C ARG A 128 -2.90 -10.07 -14.75
N THR A 129 -2.08 -9.97 -13.70
CA THR A 129 -2.15 -10.89 -12.55
C THR A 129 -2.74 -10.28 -11.29
N THR A 130 -2.41 -9.03 -11.03
CA THR A 130 -2.76 -8.37 -9.78
C THR A 130 -3.93 -7.46 -10.07
N GLU A 131 -5.12 -7.78 -9.58
CA GLU A 131 -6.21 -6.82 -9.44
C GLU A 131 -6.10 -6.19 -8.05
N GLY A 132 -6.26 -4.87 -7.94
CA GLY A 132 -6.31 -4.20 -6.64
C GLY A 132 -5.01 -4.22 -5.84
N VAL A 133 -5.09 -4.61 -4.57
CA VAL A 133 -4.01 -4.55 -3.57
C VAL A 133 -3.90 -5.84 -2.79
N TRP A 134 -2.72 -6.45 -2.81
CA TRP A 134 -2.42 -7.68 -2.08
C TRP A 134 -1.42 -7.43 -0.97
N LEU A 135 -1.62 -8.10 0.16
CA LEU A 135 -0.78 -8.00 1.36
C LEU A 135 -0.16 -9.35 1.67
N SER A 136 1.14 -9.35 1.96
CA SER A 136 1.87 -10.48 2.54
C SER A 136 2.81 -9.98 3.63
N VAL A 137 3.15 -10.83 4.59
CA VAL A 137 4.00 -10.45 5.72
C VAL A 137 5.21 -11.37 5.73
N CYS A 138 6.36 -10.83 6.12
CA CYS A 138 7.58 -11.57 6.36
C CYS A 138 8.07 -11.23 7.77
N PRO A 139 7.85 -12.12 8.75
CA PRO A 139 8.38 -11.94 10.09
C PRO A 139 9.91 -11.99 10.06
N SER A 140 10.54 -10.98 10.65
CA SER A 140 11.96 -11.03 11.02
C SER A 140 12.10 -11.10 12.53
N LYS A 141 13.35 -11.15 13.01
CA LYS A 141 13.68 -11.28 14.42
C LYS A 141 13.06 -10.13 15.24
N ASP A 142 13.29 -8.89 14.80
CA ASP A 142 12.94 -7.68 15.54
C ASP A 142 11.87 -6.82 14.84
N THR A 143 11.43 -7.19 13.64
CA THR A 143 10.54 -6.36 12.80
C THR A 143 9.65 -7.26 11.94
N LEU A 144 8.44 -6.80 11.63
CA LEU A 144 7.61 -7.37 10.57
C LEU A 144 7.79 -6.56 9.30
N VAL A 145 8.13 -7.23 8.21
CA VAL A 145 8.12 -6.60 6.89
C VAL A 145 6.78 -6.90 6.24
N VAL A 146 5.99 -5.87 5.97
CA VAL A 146 4.73 -5.99 5.24
C VAL A 146 5.00 -5.62 3.78
N ALA A 147 4.67 -6.53 2.87
CA ALA A 147 4.73 -6.28 1.44
C ALA A 147 3.34 -5.99 0.89
N LEU A 148 3.21 -4.90 0.15
CA LEU A 148 1.97 -4.51 -0.54
C LEU A 148 2.21 -4.54 -2.06
N ASP A 149 1.60 -5.50 -2.75
CA ASP A 149 1.62 -5.56 -4.20
C ASP A 149 0.39 -4.87 -4.79
N PHE A 150 0.64 -3.79 -5.52
CA PHE A 150 -0.41 -3.01 -6.16
C PHE A 150 -0.52 -3.40 -7.63
N GLU A 151 -1.75 -3.45 -8.13
CA GLU A 151 -2.01 -3.54 -9.55
C GLU A 151 -1.32 -2.40 -10.31
N GLY A 152 -0.78 -2.71 -11.49
CA GLY A 152 -0.07 -1.73 -12.31
C GLY A 152 -0.95 -0.53 -12.69
N VAL A 153 -0.37 0.66 -12.67
CA VAL A 153 -1.06 1.91 -13.06
C VAL A 153 -1.33 1.94 -14.56
N HIS A 154 -2.32 2.74 -14.97
CA HIS A 154 -2.68 2.95 -16.38
C HIS A 154 -3.05 1.66 -17.14
N SER A 155 -3.82 0.78 -16.49
CA SER A 155 -4.48 -0.29 -17.23
C SER A 155 -5.55 0.29 -18.16
N ILE A 156 -5.75 -0.32 -19.32
CA ILE A 156 -6.70 0.15 -20.36
C ILE A 156 -8.12 0.34 -19.80
N GLU A 157 -8.48 -0.45 -18.79
CA GLU A 157 -9.83 -0.48 -18.20
C GLU A 157 -10.00 0.44 -16.98
N ARG A 158 -8.95 1.15 -16.54
CA ARG A 158 -8.95 1.88 -15.27
C ARG A 158 -9.04 3.38 -15.46
N THR A 159 -9.77 4.04 -14.55
CA THR A 159 -9.92 5.49 -14.54
C THR A 159 -8.79 6.20 -13.76
N ALA A 160 -8.59 7.50 -14.04
CA ALA A 160 -7.65 8.33 -13.29
C ALA A 160 -7.96 8.39 -11.78
N GLN A 161 -9.23 8.26 -11.39
CA GLN A 161 -9.65 8.24 -9.98
C GLN A 161 -9.28 6.91 -9.31
N GLU A 162 -9.40 5.79 -10.00
CA GLU A 162 -9.00 4.48 -9.46
C GLU A 162 -7.48 4.40 -9.25
N ASP A 163 -6.69 4.89 -10.22
CA ASP A 163 -5.23 5.05 -10.06
C ASP A 163 -4.91 5.97 -8.88
N MET A 164 -5.69 7.06 -8.73
CA MET A 164 -5.51 8.01 -7.64
C MET A 164 -5.65 7.35 -6.27
N LEU A 165 -6.73 6.58 -6.07
CA LEU A 165 -7.04 5.89 -4.82
C LEU A 165 -5.95 4.88 -4.42
N LEU A 166 -5.48 4.08 -5.38
CA LEU A 166 -4.47 3.05 -5.13
C LEU A 166 -3.12 3.66 -4.77
N VAL A 167 -2.68 4.70 -5.46
CA VAL A 167 -1.39 5.33 -5.17
C VAL A 167 -1.43 6.12 -3.86
N LEU A 168 -2.53 6.76 -3.51
CA LEU A 168 -2.69 7.37 -2.18
C LEU A 168 -2.58 6.33 -1.07
N PHE A 169 -3.25 5.19 -1.24
CA PHE A 169 -3.18 4.09 -0.29
C PHE A 169 -1.75 3.56 -0.16
N ASN A 170 -1.07 3.37 -1.30
CA ASN A 170 0.31 2.93 -1.37
C ASN A 170 1.27 3.88 -0.65
N THR A 171 1.20 5.17 -1.00
CA THR A 171 2.11 6.21 -0.48
C THR A 171 1.88 6.52 1.00
N ALA A 172 0.64 6.40 1.48
CA ALA A 172 0.31 6.65 2.89
C ALA A 172 0.97 5.65 3.84
N LEU A 173 1.03 4.37 3.45
CA LEU A 173 1.46 3.27 4.32
C LEU A 173 2.95 2.93 4.23
N SER A 174 3.55 3.16 3.07
CA SER A 174 4.84 2.55 2.72
C SER A 174 6.04 3.27 3.31
N ASN A 175 7.03 2.52 3.79
CA ASN A 175 8.36 3.01 4.14
C ASN A 175 9.27 3.06 2.90
N LEU A 176 9.11 2.12 1.98
CA LEU A 176 9.83 2.09 0.70
C LEU A 176 8.87 1.70 -0.42
N ILE A 177 8.84 2.49 -1.49
CA ILE A 177 8.02 2.23 -2.67
C ILE A 177 8.96 1.95 -3.84
N ILE A 178 8.89 0.76 -4.39
CA ILE A 178 9.64 0.36 -5.56
C ILE A 178 8.85 0.76 -6.80
N PHE A 179 9.23 1.87 -7.41
CA PHE A 179 8.67 2.31 -8.68
C PHE A 179 9.43 1.68 -9.84
N ARG A 180 8.92 0.56 -10.35
CA ARG A 180 9.51 -0.17 -11.50
C ARG A 180 9.11 0.54 -12.79
N ASN A 181 10.10 0.97 -13.56
CA ASN A 181 9.93 1.65 -14.82
C ASN A 181 10.77 1.01 -15.94
N ASN A 182 10.30 1.17 -17.17
CA ASN A 182 11.07 0.92 -18.38
C ASN A 182 12.20 1.96 -18.53
N PHE A 183 13.05 1.78 -19.54
CA PHE A 183 14.16 2.69 -19.82
C PHE A 183 13.70 4.13 -20.10
N ALA A 184 12.45 4.34 -20.53
CA ALA A 184 11.88 5.67 -20.73
C ALA A 184 10.74 5.94 -19.76
N LEU A 185 10.76 7.12 -19.13
CA LEU A 185 9.62 7.64 -18.35
C LEU A 185 8.47 7.99 -19.31
N SER A 186 7.37 7.25 -19.25
CA SER A 186 6.18 7.53 -20.04
C SER A 186 5.50 8.84 -19.60
N ARG A 187 4.83 9.52 -20.54
CA ARG A 187 4.09 10.75 -20.28
C ARG A 187 2.97 10.53 -19.27
N ASP A 188 2.33 9.36 -19.32
CA ASP A 188 1.23 9.01 -18.43
C ASP A 188 1.69 8.90 -16.98
N VAL A 189 2.82 8.22 -16.76
CA VAL A 189 3.49 8.20 -15.45
C VAL A 189 3.85 9.60 -14.95
N ALA A 190 4.37 10.47 -15.82
CA ALA A 190 4.69 11.84 -15.45
C ALA A 190 3.44 12.64 -15.06
N ASN A 191 2.36 12.54 -15.84
CA ASN A 191 1.08 13.19 -15.56
C ASN A 191 0.45 12.65 -14.27
N MET A 192 0.62 11.37 -13.99
CA MET A 192 0.15 10.72 -12.77
C MET A 192 0.84 11.33 -11.54
N PHE A 193 2.15 11.61 -11.57
CA PHE A 193 2.81 12.34 -10.48
C PHE A 193 2.23 13.74 -10.23
N THR A 194 1.86 14.45 -11.30
CA THR A 194 1.27 15.79 -11.21
C THR A 194 -0.17 15.79 -10.73
N SER A 195 -0.99 14.81 -11.12
CA SER A 195 -2.41 14.74 -10.72
C SER A 195 -2.60 14.43 -9.23
N PHE A 196 -1.60 13.85 -8.56
CA PHE A 196 -1.66 13.54 -7.13
C PHE A 196 -1.69 14.75 -6.21
N GLN A 197 -1.20 15.92 -6.64
CA GLN A 197 -1.20 17.11 -5.79
C GLN A 197 -2.59 17.49 -5.30
N ALA A 198 -3.57 17.46 -6.20
CA ALA A 198 -4.97 17.79 -5.91
C ALA A 198 -5.60 16.84 -4.86
N SER A 199 -4.94 15.71 -4.62
CA SER A 199 -5.44 14.57 -3.86
C SER A 199 -4.86 14.50 -2.44
N THR A 200 -3.75 15.21 -2.18
CA THR A 200 -3.07 15.19 -0.88
C THR A 200 -3.89 15.77 0.27
N HIS A 201 -4.91 16.59 -0.03
CA HIS A 201 -5.87 17.06 0.97
C HIS A 201 -6.75 15.94 1.56
N ILE A 202 -6.83 14.76 0.94
CA ILE A 202 -7.64 13.62 1.43
C ILE A 202 -7.12 13.11 2.78
N PHE A 203 -5.81 13.21 2.98
CA PHE A 203 -5.15 12.85 4.23
C PHE A 203 -4.23 13.99 4.61
N ASP A 204 -4.73 14.95 5.39
CA ASP A 204 -3.91 16.06 5.86
C ASP A 204 -2.65 15.51 6.56
N PRO A 205 -1.45 15.69 5.97
CA PRO A 205 -0.21 15.19 6.55
C PRO A 205 0.12 15.87 7.87
N ALA A 206 -0.41 17.07 8.12
CA ALA A 206 -0.25 17.75 9.41
C ALA A 206 -1.06 17.04 10.51
N SER A 207 -2.26 16.58 10.19
CA SER A 207 -3.11 15.78 11.09
C SER A 207 -2.63 14.34 11.25
N ASN A 208 -1.79 13.83 10.34
CA ASN A 208 -1.32 12.43 10.33
C ASN A 208 0.20 12.37 10.08
N PRO A 209 1.03 12.78 11.05
CA PRO A 209 2.48 12.96 10.84
C PRO A 209 3.24 11.67 10.56
N ARG A 210 2.61 10.49 10.71
CA ARG A 210 3.21 9.17 10.42
C ARG A 210 2.99 8.70 8.98
N LEU A 211 2.03 9.27 8.26
CA LEU A 211 1.74 8.93 6.87
C LEU A 211 2.70 9.66 5.92
N PHE A 212 2.85 9.12 4.70
CA PHE A 212 3.60 9.75 3.62
C PHE A 212 5.08 10.03 3.95
N LYS A 213 5.71 9.09 4.65
CA LYS A 213 7.13 9.16 5.04
C LYS A 213 8.04 8.22 4.24
N GLY A 214 7.49 7.56 3.23
CA GLY A 214 8.19 6.54 2.46
C GLY A 214 9.24 7.11 1.50
N CYS A 215 10.29 6.35 1.24
CA CYS A 215 11.22 6.64 0.15
C CYS A 215 10.69 6.10 -1.18
N LEU A 216 10.78 6.90 -2.24
CA LEU A 216 10.51 6.45 -3.61
C LEU A 216 11.81 5.93 -4.25
N ALA A 217 11.89 4.63 -4.49
CA ALA A 217 12.97 3.99 -5.22
C ALA A 217 12.56 3.72 -6.66
N VAL A 218 13.02 4.57 -7.58
CA VAL A 218 12.80 4.44 -9.02
C VAL A 218 13.77 3.41 -9.56
N VAL A 219 13.25 2.24 -9.91
CA VAL A 219 13.98 1.11 -10.45
C VAL A 219 13.79 1.06 -11.96
N ILE A 220 14.86 1.31 -12.70
CA ILE A 220 14.86 1.30 -14.16
C ILE A 220 15.34 -0.07 -14.60
N LYS A 221 14.48 -0.89 -15.21
CA LYS A 221 14.84 -2.26 -15.57
C LYS A 221 15.67 -2.34 -16.85
N ASP A 222 16.38 -3.47 -17.01
CA ASP A 222 17.09 -3.86 -18.24
C ASP A 222 18.17 -2.86 -18.70
N VAL A 223 18.89 -2.26 -17.75
CA VAL A 223 19.95 -1.29 -18.01
C VAL A 223 21.30 -2.00 -18.20
N VAL A 224 21.94 -1.78 -19.35
CA VAL A 224 23.31 -2.26 -19.61
C VAL A 224 24.34 -1.37 -18.90
N ASP A 225 25.53 -1.91 -18.61
CA ASP A 225 26.53 -1.21 -17.79
C ASP A 225 26.98 0.15 -18.36
N GLY A 226 27.04 0.26 -19.70
CA GLY A 226 27.42 1.50 -20.39
C GLY A 226 26.48 2.67 -20.10
N ASP A 227 25.18 2.39 -19.92
CA ASP A 227 24.13 3.42 -19.89
C ASP A 227 23.76 3.85 -18.47
N LYS A 228 24.29 3.15 -17.45
CA LYS A 228 23.91 3.36 -16.03
C LYS A 228 24.04 4.81 -15.56
N ARG A 229 25.09 5.51 -15.99
CA ARG A 229 25.32 6.90 -15.55
C ARG A 229 24.38 7.86 -16.25
N GLU A 230 24.23 7.71 -17.56
CA GLU A 230 23.38 8.55 -18.38
C GLU A 230 21.91 8.44 -17.95
N ILE A 231 21.41 7.22 -17.76
CA ILE A 231 20.02 7.00 -17.40
C ILE A 231 19.67 7.55 -16.01
N VAL A 232 20.59 7.44 -15.05
CA VAL A 232 20.42 8.03 -13.73
C VAL A 232 20.37 9.55 -13.82
N GLN A 233 21.21 10.15 -14.66
CA GLN A 233 21.22 11.60 -14.85
C GLN A 233 19.95 12.07 -15.55
N GLU A 234 19.48 11.36 -16.57
CA GLU A 234 18.24 11.66 -17.28
C GLU A 234 17.02 11.66 -16.34
N PHE A 235 16.84 10.59 -15.57
CA PHE A 235 15.71 10.49 -14.64
C PHE A 235 15.80 11.56 -13.54
N LYS A 236 17.00 11.84 -13.01
CA LYS A 236 17.19 12.95 -12.06
C LYS A 236 16.79 14.29 -12.65
N MET A 237 17.16 14.58 -13.89
CA MET A 237 16.78 15.82 -14.57
C MET A 237 15.25 15.89 -14.76
N LYS A 238 14.60 14.81 -15.21
CA LYS A 238 13.14 14.75 -15.36
C LYS A 238 12.40 14.99 -14.04
N PHE A 239 12.79 14.31 -12.97
CA PHE A 239 12.18 14.55 -11.66
C PHE A 239 12.46 15.96 -11.14
N SER A 240 13.64 16.51 -11.39
CA SER A 240 13.96 17.90 -11.02
C SER A 240 13.09 18.91 -11.78
N GLN A 241 12.78 18.65 -13.05
CA GLN A 241 11.85 19.47 -13.83
C GLN A 241 10.43 19.40 -13.28
N ILE A 242 9.93 18.19 -12.97
CA ILE A 242 8.61 18.01 -12.35
C ILE A 242 8.55 18.76 -11.01
N VAL A 243 9.55 18.57 -10.15
CA VAL A 243 9.65 19.27 -8.85
C VAL A 243 9.75 20.78 -9.03
N GLY A 244 10.51 21.26 -10.02
CA GLY A 244 10.68 22.69 -10.29
C GLY A 244 9.40 23.37 -10.78
N GLN A 245 8.63 22.70 -11.63
CA GLN A 245 7.31 23.17 -12.07
C GLN A 245 6.31 23.21 -10.90
N GLU A 246 6.40 22.24 -10.00
CA GLU A 246 5.46 22.00 -8.91
C GLU A 246 5.82 22.71 -7.58
N GLN A 247 7.03 23.27 -7.48
CA GLN A 247 7.56 23.99 -6.31
C GLN A 247 7.39 23.23 -4.98
N ALA A 248 7.10 23.92 -3.87
CA ALA A 248 7.04 23.35 -2.52
C ALA A 248 5.87 22.37 -2.27
N ASN A 249 4.96 22.23 -3.24
CA ASN A 249 3.82 21.31 -3.15
C ASN A 249 3.98 20.05 -4.02
N ASN A 250 5.18 19.79 -4.53
CA ASN A 250 5.44 18.63 -5.39
C ASN A 250 5.23 17.28 -4.69
N PHE A 251 4.88 16.27 -5.49
CA PHE A 251 4.55 14.93 -5.00
C PHE A 251 5.68 14.29 -4.18
N ILE A 252 6.96 14.52 -4.53
CA ILE A 252 8.10 13.93 -3.82
C ILE A 252 8.17 14.47 -2.38
N THR A 253 8.03 15.79 -2.23
CA THR A 253 8.07 16.42 -0.90
C THR A 253 6.86 16.05 -0.05
N LYS A 254 5.66 15.95 -0.65
CA LYS A 254 4.41 15.68 0.08
C LYS A 254 4.18 14.21 0.39
N LEU A 255 4.44 13.32 -0.56
CA LEU A 255 4.11 11.89 -0.45
C LEU A 255 5.30 11.02 -0.03
N HIS A 256 6.52 11.51 -0.28
CA HIS A 256 7.75 10.73 -0.06
C HIS A 256 8.75 11.41 0.88
N ALA A 257 8.31 12.42 1.64
CA ALA A 257 9.15 13.20 2.55
C ALA A 257 10.47 13.71 1.90
N GLY A 258 10.44 14.01 0.60
CA GLY A 258 11.62 14.45 -0.15
C GLY A 258 12.63 13.35 -0.50
N GLN A 259 12.31 12.08 -0.22
CA GLN A 259 13.22 10.94 -0.42
C GLN A 259 13.00 10.28 -1.78
N LEU A 260 13.94 10.50 -2.71
CA LEU A 260 13.98 9.87 -4.03
C LEU A 260 15.34 9.19 -4.24
N THR A 261 15.32 7.95 -4.74
CA THR A 261 16.52 7.29 -5.24
C THR A 261 16.28 6.68 -6.61
N VAL A 262 17.26 6.77 -7.51
CA VAL A 262 17.19 6.18 -8.85
C VAL A 262 18.21 5.04 -8.89
N ILE A 263 17.73 3.85 -9.25
CA ILE A 263 18.50 2.61 -9.26
C ILE A 263 18.42 2.02 -10.67
N PRO A 264 19.51 2.09 -11.46
CA PRO A 264 19.58 1.35 -12.71
C PRO A 264 19.72 -0.13 -12.38
N TRP A 265 18.76 -0.92 -12.83
CA TRP A 265 18.73 -2.35 -12.63
C TRP A 265 19.32 -3.05 -13.83
N ASN A 266 20.31 -3.90 -13.58
CA ASN A 266 20.96 -4.61 -14.66
C ASN A 266 19.98 -5.51 -15.43
N VAL A 267 20.39 -5.93 -16.63
CA VAL A 267 19.76 -7.06 -17.33
C VAL A 267 19.84 -8.35 -16.51
N ILE A 268 18.83 -9.22 -16.65
CA ILE A 268 18.69 -10.45 -15.85
C ILE A 268 19.88 -11.41 -15.97
N GLU A 269 20.55 -11.42 -17.12
CA GLU A 269 21.71 -12.27 -17.42
C GLU A 269 23.00 -11.80 -16.73
N SER A 270 23.00 -10.59 -16.17
CA SER A 270 24.17 -10.05 -15.47
C SER A 270 24.35 -10.69 -14.09
N ARG A 271 25.60 -10.81 -13.66
CA ARG A 271 25.93 -11.34 -12.32
C ARG A 271 25.42 -10.43 -11.20
N GLU A 272 25.33 -9.13 -11.47
CA GLU A 272 24.95 -8.11 -10.51
C GLU A 272 23.43 -7.98 -10.34
N PHE A 273 22.62 -8.59 -11.21
CA PHE A 273 21.16 -8.47 -11.19
C PHE A 273 20.55 -8.71 -9.80
N TYR A 274 20.95 -9.82 -9.16
CA TYR A 274 20.40 -10.23 -7.87
C TYR A 274 20.95 -9.42 -6.69
N THR A 275 22.11 -8.76 -6.85
CA THR A 275 22.71 -7.94 -5.78
C THR A 275 21.85 -6.72 -5.43
N LEU A 276 21.02 -6.27 -6.37
CA LEU A 276 20.16 -5.11 -6.21
C LEU A 276 18.97 -5.38 -5.28
N PHE A 277 18.54 -6.62 -5.11
CA PHE A 277 17.55 -6.98 -4.08
C PHE A 277 18.10 -6.71 -2.68
N SER A 278 19.36 -7.09 -2.42
CA SER A 278 20.04 -6.76 -1.17
C SER A 278 20.16 -5.24 -0.98
N LYS A 279 20.42 -4.49 -2.06
CA LYS A 279 20.45 -3.02 -2.01
C LYS A 279 19.10 -2.42 -1.63
N LEU A 280 17.99 -2.88 -2.21
CA LEU A 280 16.64 -2.43 -1.84
C LEU A 280 16.28 -2.81 -0.41
N SER A 281 16.58 -4.03 0.02
CA SER A 281 16.37 -4.47 1.41
C SER A 281 17.13 -3.55 2.39
N LYS A 282 18.40 -3.26 2.13
CA LYS A 282 19.18 -2.28 2.93
C LYS A 282 18.55 -0.89 2.94
N GLN A 283 17.99 -0.44 1.80
CA GLN A 283 17.28 0.84 1.74
C GLN A 283 16.02 0.83 2.61
N LEU A 284 15.23 -0.25 2.60
CA LEU A 284 14.04 -0.41 3.44
C LEU A 284 14.40 -0.29 4.92
N PHE A 285 15.40 -1.05 5.38
CA PHE A 285 15.78 -1.05 6.79
C PHE A 285 16.44 0.26 7.24
N LYS A 286 17.00 1.06 6.32
CA LYS A 286 17.48 2.42 6.61
C LYS A 286 16.34 3.42 6.87
N GLN A 287 15.13 3.14 6.38
CA GLN A 287 13.99 4.04 6.57
C GLN A 287 13.57 4.08 8.04
N LYS A 288 13.17 5.27 8.48
CA LYS A 288 12.60 5.45 9.82
C LYS A 288 11.35 4.58 9.97
N THR A 289 11.20 3.95 11.13
CA THR A 289 9.98 3.22 11.47
C THR A 289 8.82 4.22 11.55
N THR A 290 7.75 3.97 10.78
CA THR A 290 6.53 4.79 10.76
C THR A 290 5.41 4.18 11.58
N HIS A 291 5.46 2.85 11.76
CA HIS A 291 4.47 2.06 12.47
C HIS A 291 5.17 1.35 13.63
N ALA A 292 4.99 1.89 14.83
CA ALA A 292 5.75 1.46 16.00
C ALA A 292 5.40 0.02 16.43
N THR A 293 4.15 -0.39 16.21
CA THR A 293 3.68 -1.73 16.54
C THR A 293 2.78 -2.29 15.44
N ALA A 294 2.71 -3.60 15.35
CA ALA A 294 1.84 -4.30 14.41
C ALA A 294 0.35 -4.05 14.65
N GLY A 295 -0.06 -3.92 15.92
CA GLY A 295 -1.44 -3.55 16.26
C GLY A 295 -1.80 -2.14 15.78
N GLU A 296 -0.87 -1.19 15.92
CA GLU A 296 -1.04 0.17 15.41
C GLU A 296 -1.10 0.19 13.87
N PHE A 297 -0.24 -0.58 13.21
CA PHE A 297 -0.26 -0.74 11.76
C PHE A 297 -1.62 -1.24 11.27
N LEU A 298 -2.17 -2.29 11.89
CA LEU A 298 -3.49 -2.85 11.55
C LEU A 298 -4.60 -1.78 11.64
N MET A 299 -4.64 -1.03 12.74
CA MET A 299 -5.63 0.04 12.91
C MET A 299 -5.45 1.16 11.90
N THR A 300 -4.21 1.52 11.59
CA THR A 300 -3.89 2.54 10.57
C THR A 300 -4.35 2.08 9.19
N LEU A 301 -4.05 0.83 8.82
CA LEU A 301 -4.48 0.20 7.57
C LEU A 301 -6.01 0.24 7.42
N LYS A 302 -6.75 -0.25 8.42
CA LYS A 302 -8.22 -0.26 8.41
C LYS A 302 -8.81 1.15 8.35
N THR A 303 -8.22 2.10 9.07
CA THR A 303 -8.65 3.51 9.05
C THR A 303 -8.46 4.14 7.68
N LEU A 304 -7.34 3.88 7.01
CA LEU A 304 -7.09 4.39 5.65
C LEU A 304 -8.07 3.78 4.64
N MET A 305 -8.30 2.47 4.71
CA MET A 305 -9.26 1.78 3.85
C MET A 305 -10.67 2.36 4.01
N ALA A 306 -11.10 2.60 5.26
CA ALA A 306 -12.40 3.21 5.55
C ALA A 306 -12.51 4.66 5.02
N LYS A 307 -11.48 5.48 5.23
CA LYS A 307 -11.45 6.86 4.73
C LYS A 307 -11.51 6.92 3.20
N LEU A 308 -10.76 6.07 2.49
CA LEU A 308 -10.80 5.96 1.03
C LEU A 308 -12.18 5.51 0.54
N LYS A 309 -12.77 4.51 1.20
CA LYS A 309 -14.12 4.00 0.88
C LYS A 309 -15.16 5.11 0.96
N VAL A 310 -15.26 5.82 2.09
CA VAL A 310 -16.21 6.93 2.28
C VAL A 310 -16.01 7.99 1.21
N ARG A 311 -14.76 8.43 0.99
CA ARG A 311 -14.48 9.52 0.04
C ARG A 311 -14.82 9.16 -1.40
N SER A 312 -14.64 7.90 -1.78
CA SER A 312 -14.96 7.41 -3.12
C SER A 312 -16.46 7.22 -3.36
N CYS A 313 -17.30 7.26 -2.31
CA CYS A 313 -18.74 7.17 -2.44
C CYS A 313 -19.35 8.51 -2.93
N PRO A 314 -20.22 8.50 -3.96
CA PRO A 314 -20.84 9.71 -4.52
C PRO A 314 -21.67 10.54 -3.54
N SER A 315 -22.23 9.94 -2.49
CA SER A 315 -23.04 10.64 -1.47
C SER A 315 -22.27 11.74 -0.74
N THR A 316 -20.95 11.64 -0.65
CA THR A 316 -20.07 12.62 0.01
C THR A 316 -19.69 13.81 -0.88
N LEU A 317 -19.91 13.72 -2.21
CA LEU A 317 -19.70 14.83 -3.15
C LEU A 317 -20.87 15.83 -3.15
N LEU A 318 -22.07 15.41 -2.73
CA LEU A 318 -23.26 16.27 -2.65
C LEU A 318 -23.23 17.29 -1.50
N VAL A 319 -22.40 17.08 -0.47
CA VAL A 319 -22.33 17.99 0.69
C VAL A 319 -21.40 19.18 0.44
N ALA A 320 -20.49 19.10 -0.55
CA ALA A 320 -19.54 20.18 -0.84
C ALA A 320 -20.11 21.31 -1.73
N HIS A 321 -21.33 21.17 -2.27
CA HIS A 321 -21.91 22.11 -3.25
C HIS A 321 -23.23 22.76 -2.84
N VAL A 322 -23.51 22.92 -1.53
CA VAL A 322 -24.62 23.76 -1.08
C VAL A 322 -24.15 24.76 -0.04
N THR A 323 -23.38 25.76 -0.47
CA THR A 323 -23.33 27.06 0.21
C THR A 323 -23.32 28.20 -0.80
N VAL A 324 -24.47 28.51 -1.39
CA VAL A 324 -24.74 29.85 -1.91
C VAL A 324 -26.16 30.22 -1.50
N ARG A 325 -26.29 31.02 -0.44
CA ARG A 325 -27.49 31.83 -0.21
C ARG A 325 -27.44 33.03 -1.17
N PRO A 326 -28.55 33.42 -1.79
CA PRO A 326 -28.78 34.81 -2.12
C PRO A 326 -29.86 35.35 -1.18
N LYS A 327 -29.49 36.37 -0.38
CA LYS A 327 -30.44 37.27 0.27
C LYS A 327 -30.66 38.46 -0.66
N THR A 328 -31.92 38.92 -0.71
CA THR A 328 -32.43 40.18 -1.30
C THR A 328 -32.42 40.24 -2.83
N GLY A 329 -33.46 40.68 -3.55
CA GLY A 329 -34.76 41.26 -3.24
C GLY A 329 -35.30 41.89 -4.54
N VAL A 330 -36.62 42.14 -4.57
CA VAL A 330 -37.35 43.08 -5.46
C VAL A 330 -38.13 42.50 -6.66
N GLN A 331 -39.45 42.72 -6.51
CA GLN A 331 -40.56 42.98 -7.45
C GLN A 331 -41.19 41.90 -8.34
N TRP A 332 -42.36 41.49 -7.84
CA TRP A 332 -43.60 41.14 -8.52
C TRP A 332 -43.90 41.93 -9.80
N ILE A 333 -44.20 41.20 -10.88
CA ILE A 333 -45.14 41.64 -11.93
C ILE A 333 -46.10 40.48 -12.22
N LYS A 334 -47.38 40.69 -11.86
CA LYS A 334 -48.54 39.93 -12.31
C LYS A 334 -48.76 40.18 -13.81
N ARG A 335 -49.08 39.16 -14.59
CA ARG A 335 -50.02 39.29 -15.72
C ARG A 335 -50.90 38.04 -15.84
N SER A 336 -52.20 38.31 -15.67
CA SER A 336 -53.39 37.78 -16.37
C SER A 336 -53.26 36.51 -17.20
#